data_AF-A0A847T322-F1
#
_entry.id   AF-A0A847T322-F1
#
_cell.length_a   1.000
_cell.length_b   1.000
_cell.length_c   1.000
_cell.angle_alpha   90.00
_cell.angle_beta   90.00
_cell.angle_gamma   90.00
#
_symmetry.space_group_name_H-M   'P 1'
#
loop_
_entity.id
_entity.type
_entity.pdbx_description
1 polymer ?
#
loop_
_entity_poly.entity_id
_entity_poly.type
_entity_poly.pdbx_seq_one_letter_code
_entity_poly.pdbx_strand_id
1 'polypeptide(L)'
;MKGRTIGPWAGFEREVLAASEHAGWVRYVGRRQVQLRKSPFLPPDPTRTYVLPEDVVLDEEELVELIVERPLYDVRSLARGSALADDYEKVYDVQSARVLSLPMPRPYLDTDDFLHRVIMNWKDGDEDHLDKSIALQLLSCPRTAMGPGGIGSQSFDLSGASKALDDLRRSIEVNLPLEFTRPHPRYEMDFLSTPADLTSLRKRVVSGEVEEASYNYLKMVDPSHHPLPQHVPTIIYNASYRPVSRDPDPDVLEFQLYGLALRPVVSEPMLVQIEKMMGSILEESDPSLAGYNISFDQDALAKIAMALCRLYRRDRLDEDMLSQSRQWFRELYRFFADLRINYVRPGGSSRVGDEYRAPYGHERQGPHDMEVLREIHRGVNEVGLDYVSFTGLKKALRRKVTADEIRDSITRLVQGGAIISKENDNLFRPVRRYETRLADRKAEL
;
A
#
# COMPACT_ATOMS: atom_id res chain seq x y z
N MET A 1 -9.28 26.27 29.53
CA MET A 1 -9.36 26.22 28.06
C MET A 1 -8.31 27.18 27.49
N LYS A 2 -7.08 26.71 27.27
CA LYS A 2 -6.04 27.46 26.53
C LYS A 2 -6.14 27.06 25.05
N GLY A 3 -5.89 28.05 24.18
CA GLY A 3 -6.35 28.11 22.79
C GLY A 3 -6.22 26.80 22.00
N ARG A 4 -7.35 26.34 21.46
CA ARG A 4 -7.35 25.38 20.35
C ARG A 4 -6.64 26.07 19.19
N THR A 5 -5.47 25.57 18.81
CA THR A 5 -4.85 25.86 17.51
C THR A 5 -5.77 25.25 16.46
N ILE A 6 -6.62 26.08 15.83
CA ILE A 6 -7.55 25.66 14.79
C ILE A 6 -6.74 25.42 13.51
N GLY A 7 -6.74 24.19 13.00
CA GLY A 7 -6.06 23.78 11.78
C GLY A 7 -6.09 22.26 11.61
N PRO A 8 -5.70 21.72 10.43
CA PRO A 8 -5.75 20.30 10.08
C PRO A 8 -4.63 19.48 10.77
N TRP A 9 -4.27 19.84 12.00
CA TRP A 9 -3.17 19.26 12.75
C TRP A 9 -3.66 18.08 13.59
N ALA A 10 -2.92 16.98 13.61
CA ALA A 10 -3.18 15.86 14.55
C ALA A 10 -3.00 16.30 16.01
N GLY A 11 -3.57 15.56 16.96
CA GLY A 11 -3.48 15.86 18.38
C GLY A 11 -2.03 16.07 18.85
N PHE A 12 -1.11 15.21 18.42
CA PHE A 12 0.31 15.32 18.79
C PHE A 12 1.00 16.55 18.19
N GLU A 13 0.65 16.94 16.96
CA GLU A 13 1.21 18.14 16.32
C GLU A 13 0.76 19.39 17.07
N ARG A 14 -0.50 19.41 17.55
CA ARG A 14 -1.00 20.50 18.39
C ARG A 14 -0.27 20.59 19.71
N GLU A 15 0.07 19.46 20.32
CA GLU A 15 0.86 19.43 21.56
C GLU A 15 2.29 19.95 21.35
N VAL A 16 2.96 19.57 20.25
CA VAL A 16 4.29 20.09 19.91
C VAL A 16 4.25 21.58 19.59
N LEU A 17 3.24 22.03 18.83
CA LEU A 17 3.02 23.45 18.54
C LEU A 17 2.72 24.26 19.81
N ALA A 18 2.01 23.67 20.79
CA ALA A 18 1.64 24.32 22.04
C ALA A 18 2.76 24.30 23.09
N ALA A 19 3.71 23.36 23.02
CA ALA A 19 4.79 23.21 23.99
C ALA A 19 5.75 24.40 23.97
N SER A 20 6.41 24.64 22.84
CA SER A 20 7.37 25.73 22.68
C SER A 20 7.65 26.02 21.20
N GLU A 21 8.04 27.26 20.90
CA GLU A 21 8.57 27.66 19.59
C GLU A 21 9.79 26.83 19.20
N HIS A 22 10.58 26.38 20.18
CA HIS A 22 11.81 25.60 20.03
C HIS A 22 11.61 24.09 20.32
N ALA A 23 10.38 23.60 20.24
CA ALA A 23 10.07 22.17 20.28
C ALA A 23 9.85 21.59 18.88
N GLY A 24 10.34 20.38 18.62
CA GLY A 24 10.13 19.69 17.34
C GLY A 24 11.03 18.48 17.11
N TRP A 25 10.81 17.80 15.98
CA TRP A 25 11.64 16.67 15.55
C TRP A 25 12.97 17.17 14.97
N VAL A 26 14.06 16.60 15.44
CA VAL A 26 15.43 16.92 15.01
C VAL A 26 15.64 16.51 13.56
N ARG A 27 16.30 17.40 12.80
CA ARG A 27 16.89 17.13 11.49
C ARG A 27 18.26 17.77 11.43
N TYR A 28 19.32 16.99 11.25
CA TYR A 28 20.65 17.52 11.03
C TYR A 28 20.77 18.15 9.64
N VAL A 29 21.28 19.38 9.57
CA VAL A 29 21.60 20.11 8.33
C VAL A 29 23.09 20.34 8.14
N GLY A 30 23.88 20.07 9.18
CA GLY A 30 25.33 20.19 9.18
C GLY A 30 25.95 19.53 10.40
N ARG A 31 27.27 19.66 10.54
CA ARG A 31 27.98 19.15 11.72
C ARG A 31 27.55 19.95 12.94
N ARG A 32 26.84 19.30 13.87
CA ARG A 32 26.24 19.93 15.08
C ARG A 32 25.25 21.05 14.79
N GLN A 33 24.69 21.10 13.59
CA GLN A 33 23.64 22.05 13.23
C GLN A 33 22.37 21.28 12.95
N VAL A 34 21.31 21.66 13.66
CA VAL A 34 20.00 21.02 13.54
C VAL A 34 18.92 22.04 13.23
N GLN A 35 17.89 21.59 12.55
CA GLN A 35 16.63 22.31 12.39
C GLN A 35 15.53 21.47 13.02
N LEU A 36 14.49 22.16 13.50
CA LEU A 36 13.35 21.51 14.12
C LEU A 36 12.17 21.49 13.17
N ARG A 37 11.44 20.38 13.17
CA ARG A 37 10.17 20.25 12.45
C ARG A 37 9.02 20.22 13.44
N LYS A 38 7.91 20.88 13.11
CA LYS A 38 6.67 20.81 13.91
C LYS A 38 5.84 19.56 13.67
N SER A 39 6.19 18.79 12.64
CA SER A 39 5.65 17.48 12.33
C SER A 39 6.78 16.62 11.76
N PRO A 40 6.85 15.31 12.06
CA PRO A 40 7.84 14.43 11.44
C PRO A 40 7.65 14.32 9.92
N PHE A 41 6.51 14.79 9.40
CA PHE A 41 6.14 14.76 8.00
C PHE A 41 6.34 16.08 7.27
N LEU A 42 6.74 17.15 7.95
CA LEU A 42 7.02 18.45 7.33
C LEU A 42 8.51 18.61 7.03
N PRO A 43 8.89 19.46 6.05
CA PRO A 43 10.28 19.87 5.91
C PRO A 43 10.70 20.69 7.16
N PRO A 44 12.00 20.70 7.50
CA PRO A 44 12.50 21.55 8.57
C PRO A 44 12.24 23.03 8.24
N ASP A 45 11.97 23.82 9.28
CA ASP A 45 11.80 25.27 9.13
C ASP A 45 13.13 25.88 8.69
N PRO A 46 13.24 26.35 7.43
CA PRO A 46 14.51 26.84 6.93
C PRO A 46 14.88 28.17 7.58
N THR A 47 13.97 28.87 8.26
CA THR A 47 14.25 30.19 8.85
C THR A 47 15.01 30.12 10.17
N ARG A 48 15.18 28.92 10.75
CA ARG A 48 15.78 28.72 12.07
C ARG A 48 16.79 27.59 12.06
N THR A 49 18.00 27.88 12.50
CA THR A 49 19.05 26.88 12.69
C THR A 49 19.55 26.90 14.12
N TYR A 50 19.76 25.71 14.68
CA TYR A 50 20.20 25.51 16.05
C TYR A 50 21.60 24.91 16.06
N VAL A 51 22.51 25.53 16.79
CA VAL A 51 23.90 25.07 16.93
C VAL A 51 24.04 24.33 18.25
N LEU A 52 24.42 23.05 18.17
CA LEU A 52 24.54 22.18 19.35
C LEU A 52 25.95 22.31 19.98
N PRO A 53 26.06 22.58 21.29
CA PRO A 53 27.33 22.57 22.02
C PRO A 53 27.84 21.14 22.15
N GLU A 54 29.13 20.96 22.48
CA GLU A 54 29.80 19.65 22.38
C GLU A 54 29.15 18.51 23.18
N ASP A 55 28.57 18.86 24.32
CA ASP A 55 27.96 18.01 25.32
C ASP A 55 26.50 17.63 25.02
N VAL A 56 25.83 18.31 24.08
CA VAL A 56 24.46 17.98 23.68
C VAL A 56 24.49 17.10 22.43
N VAL A 57 24.11 15.83 22.58
CA VAL A 57 23.97 14.86 21.49
C VAL A 57 22.49 14.54 21.32
N LEU A 58 21.99 14.70 20.10
CA LEU A 58 20.61 14.42 19.72
C LEU A 58 20.56 13.37 18.62
N ASP A 59 19.56 12.51 18.64
CA ASP A 59 19.34 11.57 17.54
C ASP A 59 18.52 12.22 16.42
N GLU A 60 18.78 11.81 15.18
CA GLU A 60 17.94 12.18 14.03
C GLU A 60 16.51 11.67 14.26
N GLU A 61 15.50 12.49 13.98
CA GLU A 61 14.09 12.22 14.30
C GLU A 61 13.73 12.20 15.80
N GLU A 62 14.63 12.57 16.70
CA GLU A 62 14.28 12.69 18.12
C GLU A 62 13.36 13.90 18.34
N LEU A 63 12.30 13.73 19.13
CA LEU A 63 11.41 14.82 19.49
C LEU A 63 11.96 15.53 20.73
N VAL A 64 12.33 16.80 20.58
CA VAL A 64 13.01 17.57 21.62
C VAL A 64 12.38 18.93 21.84
N GLU A 65 12.65 19.51 23.00
CA GLU A 65 12.54 20.93 23.27
C GLU A 65 13.94 21.48 23.53
N LEU A 66 14.35 22.47 22.73
CA LEU A 66 15.64 23.12 22.87
C LEU A 66 15.52 24.35 23.77
N ILE A 67 16.42 24.44 24.73
CA ILE A 67 16.62 25.65 25.53
C ILE A 67 17.73 26.43 24.85
N VAL A 68 17.40 27.63 24.36
CA VAL A 68 18.25 28.42 23.49
C VAL A 68 18.49 29.81 24.03
N GLU A 69 19.58 30.41 23.57
CA GLU A 69 19.86 31.83 23.81
C GLU A 69 19.03 32.75 22.88
N ARG A 70 19.32 34.05 22.94
CA ARG A 70 18.73 35.01 22.02
C ARG A 70 19.20 34.72 20.59
N PRO A 71 18.33 34.89 19.58
CA PRO A 71 18.70 34.63 18.19
C PRO A 71 19.80 35.58 17.74
N LEU A 72 20.80 35.01 17.08
CA LEU A 72 21.68 35.72 16.16
C LEU A 72 20.99 35.76 14.78
N TYR A 73 21.18 36.85 14.05
CA TYR A 73 20.58 37.02 12.73
C TYR A 73 21.67 36.97 11.68
N ASP A 74 21.59 35.98 10.79
CA ASP A 74 22.48 35.88 9.64
C ASP A 74 21.74 36.34 8.38
N VAL A 75 22.40 37.17 7.57
CA VAL A 75 21.78 37.76 6.38
C VAL A 75 21.88 36.78 5.22
N ARG A 76 20.74 36.26 4.76
CA ARG A 76 20.71 35.32 3.63
C ARG A 76 20.72 36.02 2.28
N SER A 77 20.06 37.17 2.18
CA SER A 77 20.04 37.95 0.94
C SER A 77 19.81 39.43 1.20
N LEU A 78 20.27 40.27 0.26
CA LEU A 78 20.04 41.71 0.25
C LEU A 78 18.90 42.06 -0.69
N ALA A 79 18.11 43.05 -0.31
CA ALA A 79 16.99 43.54 -1.10
C ALA A 79 17.52 44.14 -2.41
N ARG A 80 16.86 43.85 -3.53
CA ARG A 80 17.32 44.28 -4.86
C ARG A 80 17.54 45.79 -4.92
N GLY A 81 18.79 46.19 -5.18
CA GLY A 81 19.18 47.60 -5.30
C GLY A 81 19.36 48.33 -3.97
N SER A 82 19.46 47.61 -2.85
CA SER A 82 19.62 48.16 -1.50
C SER A 82 20.71 47.43 -0.71
N ALA A 83 21.29 48.11 0.28
CA ALA A 83 22.16 47.50 1.30
C ALA A 83 21.36 46.90 2.47
N LEU A 84 20.03 46.96 2.42
CA LEU A 84 19.14 46.36 3.41
C LEU A 84 19.00 44.86 3.12
N ALA A 85 19.01 44.05 4.17
CA ALA A 85 18.75 42.62 4.06
C ALA A 85 17.26 42.35 3.79
N ASP A 86 16.98 41.41 2.88
CA ASP A 86 15.64 40.99 2.43
C ASP A 86 15.18 39.73 3.17
N ASP A 87 16.12 38.84 3.47
CA ASP A 87 15.86 37.56 4.11
C ASP A 87 16.92 37.26 5.18
N TYR A 88 16.46 36.76 6.32
CA TYR A 88 17.29 36.52 7.50
C TYR A 88 17.11 35.08 7.99
N GLU A 89 18.21 34.48 8.40
CA GLU A 89 18.23 33.25 9.16
C GLU A 89 18.39 33.56 10.64
N LYS A 90 17.54 32.98 11.49
CA LYS A 90 17.73 33.03 12.94
C LYS A 90 18.59 31.84 13.36
N VAL A 91 19.79 32.13 13.85
CA VAL A 91 20.70 31.13 14.41
C VAL A 91 20.61 31.19 15.93
N TYR A 92 20.36 30.04 16.54
CA TYR A 92 20.22 29.89 17.99
C TYR A 92 21.32 28.98 18.53
N ASP A 93 22.10 29.49 19.49
CA ASP A 93 22.98 28.64 20.27
C ASP A 93 22.17 27.88 21.32
N VAL A 94 22.30 26.55 21.30
CA VAL A 94 21.59 25.65 22.21
C VAL A 94 22.35 25.58 23.53
N GLN A 95 21.68 25.84 24.64
CA GLN A 95 22.26 25.66 25.98
C GLN A 95 22.06 24.24 26.48
N SER A 96 20.88 23.68 26.23
CA SER A 96 20.55 22.30 26.58
C SER A 96 19.34 21.84 25.78
N ALA A 97 19.13 20.53 25.75
CA ALA A 97 17.97 19.92 25.11
C ALA A 97 17.24 19.01 26.10
N ARG A 98 15.91 19.00 26.02
CA ARG A 98 15.06 18.07 26.74
C ARG A 98 14.34 17.19 25.74
N VAL A 99 14.56 15.87 25.82
CA VAL A 99 13.77 14.91 25.06
C VAL A 99 12.32 14.98 25.55
N LEU A 100 11.39 15.16 24.62
CA LEU A 100 9.97 15.19 24.94
C LEU A 100 9.40 13.79 24.74
N SER A 101 9.12 13.12 25.85
CA SER A 101 8.30 11.91 25.85
C SER A 101 6.82 12.31 25.79
N LEU A 102 6.37 12.89 24.67
CA LEU A 102 4.94 13.08 24.46
C LEU A 102 4.30 11.70 24.23
N PRO A 103 3.37 11.25 25.08
CA PRO A 103 2.59 10.08 24.74
C PRO A 103 1.83 10.42 23.46
N MET A 104 2.08 9.68 22.38
CA MET A 104 1.32 9.87 21.15
C MET A 104 -0.17 9.73 21.53
N PRO A 105 -0.98 10.79 21.39
CA PRO A 105 -2.36 10.78 21.79
C PRO A 105 -3.06 9.70 20.97
N ARG A 106 -3.75 8.81 21.67
CA ARG A 106 -4.45 7.71 21.02
C ARG A 106 -5.52 8.34 20.10
N PRO A 107 -5.58 7.95 18.81
CA PRO A 107 -6.62 8.45 17.92
C PRO A 107 -7.99 8.20 18.51
N TYR A 108 -8.91 9.15 18.30
CA TYR A 108 -10.28 9.03 18.78
C TYR A 108 -10.98 7.81 18.17
N LEU A 109 -10.74 7.55 16.89
CA LEU A 109 -11.27 6.39 16.19
C LEU A 109 -10.56 5.11 16.63
N ASP A 110 -11.34 4.04 16.79
CA ASP A 110 -10.80 2.70 16.71
C ASP A 110 -10.62 2.25 15.25
N THR A 111 -10.18 1.00 15.07
CA THR A 111 -9.87 0.48 13.74
C THR A 111 -11.13 0.34 12.88
N ASP A 112 -12.25 -0.08 13.47
CA ASP A 112 -13.49 -0.31 12.74
C ASP A 112 -14.16 1.03 12.36
N ASP A 113 -14.14 1.99 13.28
CA ASP A 113 -14.60 3.36 13.03
C ASP A 113 -13.76 4.05 11.94
N PHE A 114 -12.44 3.85 11.94
CA PHE A 114 -11.55 4.37 10.92
C PHE A 114 -11.85 3.78 9.54
N LEU A 115 -11.97 2.44 9.45
CA LEU A 115 -12.31 1.73 8.22
C LEU A 115 -13.65 2.23 7.65
N HIS A 116 -14.67 2.34 8.49
CA HIS A 116 -15.99 2.84 8.09
C HIS A 116 -15.93 4.30 7.61
N ARG A 117 -15.24 5.19 8.34
CA ARG A 117 -15.18 6.62 7.99
C ARG A 117 -14.43 6.89 6.69
N VAL A 118 -13.36 6.14 6.41
CA VAL A 118 -12.60 6.25 5.15
C VAL A 118 -13.49 6.02 3.92
N ILE A 119 -14.51 5.15 4.03
CA ILE A 119 -15.46 4.87 2.95
C ILE A 119 -16.86 5.46 3.17
N MET A 120 -17.04 6.42 4.08
CA MET A 120 -18.38 6.94 4.40
C MET A 120 -19.16 7.50 3.20
N ASN A 121 -18.45 7.88 2.13
CA ASN A 121 -19.01 8.36 0.87
C ASN A 121 -19.30 7.23 -0.14
N TRP A 122 -19.16 5.97 0.24
CA TRP A 122 -19.39 4.80 -0.60
C TRP A 122 -20.47 3.94 0.04
N LYS A 123 -21.61 3.86 -0.63
CA LYS A 123 -22.59 2.84 -0.27
C LYS A 123 -22.04 1.48 -0.71
N ASP A 124 -22.12 0.48 0.17
CA ASP A 124 -21.65 -0.89 -0.05
C ASP A 124 -20.13 -0.98 -0.32
N GLY A 125 -19.35 0.00 0.18
CA GLY A 125 -17.89 0.04 0.01
C GLY A 125 -17.14 -1.08 0.75
N ASP A 126 -17.71 -1.59 1.84
CA ASP A 126 -17.20 -2.70 2.63
C ASP A 126 -17.38 -4.06 1.93
N GLU A 127 -18.45 -4.23 1.15
CA GLU A 127 -18.70 -5.40 0.31
C GLU A 127 -17.59 -5.57 -0.75
N ASP A 128 -17.05 -4.46 -1.24
CA ASP A 128 -15.94 -4.40 -2.20
C ASP A 128 -14.55 -4.32 -1.53
N HIS A 129 -14.50 -4.31 -0.18
CA HIS A 129 -13.28 -4.11 0.61
C HIS A 129 -12.52 -2.81 0.30
N LEU A 130 -13.25 -1.75 -0.08
CA LEU A 130 -12.68 -0.42 -0.31
C LEU A 130 -12.13 0.16 1.00
N ASP A 131 -12.78 -0.10 2.12
CA ASP A 131 -12.35 0.30 3.46
C ASP A 131 -10.91 -0.14 3.74
N LYS A 132 -10.63 -1.43 3.52
CA LYS A 132 -9.32 -2.04 3.77
C LYS A 132 -8.29 -1.59 2.75
N SER A 133 -8.65 -1.61 1.46
CA SER A 133 -7.69 -1.27 0.40
C SER A 133 -7.27 0.20 0.45
N ILE A 134 -8.19 1.12 0.76
CA ILE A 134 -7.88 2.54 0.97
C ILE A 134 -7.10 2.73 2.27
N ALA A 135 -7.52 2.11 3.38
CA ALA A 135 -6.81 2.21 4.65
C ALA A 135 -5.34 1.78 4.55
N LEU A 136 -5.07 0.65 3.87
CA LEU A 136 -3.69 0.16 3.67
C LEU A 136 -2.85 1.14 2.84
N GLN A 137 -3.43 1.80 1.83
CA GLN A 137 -2.76 2.84 1.04
C GLN A 137 -2.51 4.12 1.83
N LEU A 138 -3.45 4.52 2.70
CA LEU A 138 -3.28 5.70 3.56
C LEU A 138 -2.25 5.47 4.67
N LEU A 139 -2.14 4.24 5.17
CA LEU A 139 -1.24 3.86 6.27
C LEU A 139 0.09 3.26 5.81
N SER A 140 0.29 3.12 4.50
CA SER A 140 1.57 2.68 3.96
C SER A 140 2.59 3.80 3.99
N CYS A 141 3.63 3.65 4.81
CA CYS A 141 4.80 4.54 4.85
C CYS A 141 5.80 4.06 5.88
N PRO A 142 6.74 3.17 5.60
CA PRO A 142 7.98 3.48 6.30
C PRO A 142 9.23 3.30 5.49
N ARG A 143 10.18 4.15 5.86
CA ARG A 143 11.60 3.95 5.86
C ARG A 143 11.87 2.62 6.54
N THR A 144 12.07 1.61 5.70
CA THR A 144 12.55 0.31 6.16
C THR A 144 14.07 0.28 6.11
N ALA A 145 14.67 -0.68 6.81
CA ALA A 145 16.07 -1.05 6.57
C ALA A 145 16.29 -1.57 5.13
N MET A 146 15.23 -1.94 4.42
CA MET A 146 15.26 -2.51 3.08
C MET A 146 15.26 -1.44 1.97
N GLY A 147 14.90 -0.19 2.28
CA GLY A 147 15.00 0.94 1.35
C GLY A 147 13.73 1.79 1.24
N PRO A 148 13.77 2.79 0.34
CA PRO A 148 12.66 3.71 0.06
C PRO A 148 11.47 3.06 -0.68
N GLY A 149 10.27 3.65 -0.55
CA GLY A 149 9.09 3.33 -1.37
C GLY A 149 7.83 2.94 -0.58
N GLY A 150 6.65 3.12 -1.18
CA GLY A 150 5.34 2.87 -0.56
C GLY A 150 4.57 1.67 -1.17
N ILE A 151 3.30 1.53 -0.78
CA ILE A 151 2.42 0.49 -1.33
C ILE A 151 1.93 0.95 -2.72
N GLY A 152 2.09 0.08 -3.70
CA GLY A 152 1.48 0.22 -5.02
C GLY A 152 0.10 -0.43 -5.03
N SER A 153 -0.87 0.27 -5.61
CA SER A 153 -2.21 -0.25 -5.86
C SER A 153 -2.58 -0.11 -7.32
N GLN A 154 -3.51 -0.94 -7.78
CA GLN A 154 -4.20 -0.72 -9.05
C GLN A 154 -5.70 -0.77 -8.81
N SER A 155 -6.40 0.25 -9.30
CA SER A 155 -7.83 0.39 -9.15
C SER A 155 -8.56 -0.02 -10.42
N PHE A 156 -9.66 -0.75 -10.25
CA PHE A 156 -10.54 -1.20 -11.33
C PHE A 156 -11.98 -0.76 -11.06
N ASP A 157 -12.67 -0.33 -12.11
CA ASP A 157 -14.11 -0.04 -12.09
C ASP A 157 -14.87 -1.08 -12.90
N LEU A 158 -15.64 -1.90 -12.20
CA LEU A 158 -16.61 -2.87 -12.71
C LEU A 158 -18.06 -2.44 -12.46
N SER A 159 -18.28 -1.40 -11.65
CA SER A 159 -19.62 -0.86 -11.37
C SER A 159 -20.30 -0.30 -12.63
N GLY A 160 -19.48 0.05 -13.64
CA GLY A 160 -19.92 0.71 -14.87
C GLY A 160 -20.15 2.22 -14.70
N ALA A 161 -19.99 2.77 -13.50
CA ALA A 161 -20.22 4.18 -13.23
C ALA A 161 -19.13 5.07 -13.84
N SER A 162 -19.54 6.04 -14.65
CA SER A 162 -18.63 6.88 -15.47
C SER A 162 -17.49 7.61 -14.73
N LYS A 163 -17.60 7.78 -13.40
CA LYS A 163 -16.66 8.55 -12.58
C LYS A 163 -16.12 7.79 -11.37
N ALA A 164 -16.38 6.48 -11.23
CA ALA A 164 -16.02 5.72 -10.03
C ALA A 164 -14.53 5.87 -9.64
N LEU A 165 -13.62 5.82 -10.60
CA LEU A 165 -12.18 5.98 -10.33
C LEU A 165 -11.79 7.42 -9.97
N ASP A 166 -12.47 8.42 -10.53
CA ASP A 166 -12.28 9.82 -10.15
C ASP A 166 -12.88 10.08 -8.75
N ASP A 167 -13.98 9.41 -8.41
CA ASP A 167 -14.58 9.41 -7.06
C ASP A 167 -13.66 8.75 -6.04
N LEU A 168 -13.02 7.63 -6.39
CA LEU A 168 -12.05 6.94 -5.53
C LEU A 168 -10.85 7.83 -5.25
N ARG A 169 -10.30 8.45 -6.30
CA ARG A 169 -9.24 9.45 -6.17
C ARG A 169 -9.63 10.55 -5.19
N ARG A 170 -10.82 11.15 -5.37
CA ARG A 170 -11.33 12.18 -4.46
C ARG A 170 -11.46 11.68 -3.02
N SER A 171 -11.95 10.47 -2.82
CA SER A 171 -12.07 9.87 -1.48
C SER A 171 -10.73 9.70 -0.78
N ILE A 172 -9.69 9.33 -1.53
CA ILE A 172 -8.34 9.22 -0.97
C ILE A 172 -7.76 10.63 -0.72
N GLU A 173 -7.86 11.56 -1.69
CA GLU A 173 -7.33 12.92 -1.58
C GLU A 173 -7.94 13.73 -0.42
N VAL A 174 -9.25 13.59 -0.17
CA VAL A 174 -9.93 14.27 0.96
C VAL A 174 -9.45 13.75 2.32
N ASN A 175 -9.05 12.48 2.38
CA ASN A 175 -8.54 11.84 3.59
C ASN A 175 -7.01 11.90 3.70
N LEU A 176 -6.33 12.64 2.81
CA LEU A 176 -4.88 12.85 2.87
C LEU A 176 -4.55 14.24 3.43
N PRO A 177 -3.58 14.33 4.35
CA PRO A 177 -2.90 15.58 4.66
C PRO A 177 -2.40 16.24 3.37
N LEU A 178 -2.57 17.56 3.28
CA LEU A 178 -2.22 18.34 2.08
C LEU A 178 -0.76 18.13 1.68
N GLU A 179 0.11 17.93 2.65
CA GLU A 179 1.54 17.66 2.54
C GLU A 179 1.83 16.40 1.71
N PHE A 180 0.93 15.41 1.73
CA PHE A 180 1.10 14.15 1.02
C PHE A 180 0.53 14.15 -0.40
N THR A 181 -0.27 15.17 -0.74
CA THR A 181 -0.86 15.36 -2.08
C THR A 181 0.05 16.14 -3.03
N ARG A 182 1.19 16.63 -2.54
CA ARG A 182 2.17 17.40 -3.30
C ARG A 182 3.54 16.72 -3.19
N PRO A 183 4.45 16.95 -4.14
CA PRO A 183 5.81 16.45 -4.03
C PRO A 183 6.42 16.87 -2.70
N HIS A 184 6.77 15.89 -1.88
CA HIS A 184 7.31 16.10 -0.55
C HIS A 184 8.50 15.17 -0.33
N PRO A 185 9.64 15.67 0.18
CA PRO A 185 10.87 14.86 0.27
C PRO A 185 10.75 13.59 1.10
N ARG A 186 9.77 13.50 2.00
CA ARG A 186 9.57 12.29 2.82
C ARG A 186 8.59 11.29 2.26
N TYR A 187 7.44 11.77 1.82
CA TYR A 187 6.31 10.92 1.51
C TYR A 187 5.38 11.63 0.54
N GLU A 188 5.05 10.97 -0.56
CA GLU A 188 3.99 11.41 -1.46
C GLU A 188 3.02 10.25 -1.75
N MET A 189 1.75 10.59 -1.99
CA MET A 189 0.78 9.68 -2.59
C MET A 189 0.50 10.17 -4.02
N ASP A 190 0.77 9.34 -5.03
CA ASP A 190 0.59 9.70 -6.44
C ASP A 190 -0.48 8.84 -7.14
N PHE A 191 -1.26 9.46 -8.04
CA PHE A 191 -2.30 8.77 -8.80
C PHE A 191 -1.88 8.64 -10.27
N LEU A 192 -1.46 7.44 -10.64
CA LEU A 192 -0.88 7.18 -11.94
C LEU A 192 -1.99 6.93 -12.97
N SER A 193 -2.18 7.90 -13.85
CA SER A 193 -3.20 7.83 -14.92
C SER A 193 -2.58 7.71 -16.31
N THR A 194 -1.33 8.14 -16.47
CA THR A 194 -0.60 8.15 -17.74
C THR A 194 0.81 7.57 -17.59
N PRO A 195 1.43 7.07 -18.69
CA PRO A 195 2.82 6.61 -18.64
C PRO A 195 3.81 7.71 -18.20
N ALA A 196 3.49 8.98 -18.48
CA ALA A 196 4.30 10.12 -18.06
C ALA A 196 4.30 10.29 -16.53
N ASP A 197 3.16 10.06 -15.86
CA ASP A 197 3.06 10.09 -14.40
C ASP A 197 4.01 9.06 -13.77
N LEU A 198 4.00 7.83 -14.30
CA LEU A 198 4.89 6.75 -13.87
C LEU A 198 6.37 7.11 -14.06
N THR A 199 6.74 7.64 -15.23
CA THR A 199 8.12 8.06 -15.49
C THR A 199 8.55 9.18 -14.54
N SER A 200 7.64 10.13 -14.26
CA SER A 200 7.88 11.26 -13.35
C SER A 200 8.11 10.78 -11.93
N LEU A 201 7.20 9.95 -11.38
CA LEU A 201 7.32 9.37 -10.05
C LEU A 201 8.65 8.62 -9.87
N ARG A 202 9.00 7.79 -10.85
CA ARG A 202 10.27 7.05 -10.83
C ARG A 202 11.48 7.94 -10.78
N LYS A 203 11.50 9.00 -11.58
CA LYS A 203 12.62 9.93 -11.59
C LYS A 203 12.81 10.54 -10.20
N ARG A 204 11.72 10.91 -9.52
CA ARG A 204 11.78 11.45 -8.14
C ARG A 204 12.29 10.44 -7.13
N VAL A 205 11.79 9.19 -7.18
CA VAL A 205 12.26 8.11 -6.29
C VAL A 205 13.73 7.79 -6.52
N VAL A 206 14.16 7.61 -7.78
CA VAL A 206 15.55 7.25 -8.13
C VAL A 206 16.54 8.38 -7.82
N SER A 207 16.12 9.64 -7.96
CA SER A 207 16.97 10.80 -7.62
C SER A 207 17.02 11.10 -6.12
N GLY A 208 16.21 10.41 -5.30
CA GLY A 208 16.07 10.71 -3.88
C GLY A 208 15.40 12.06 -3.60
N GLU A 209 14.71 12.64 -4.59
CA GLU A 209 13.85 13.82 -4.38
C GLU A 209 12.69 13.48 -3.45
N VAL A 210 12.30 12.21 -3.40
CA VAL A 210 11.26 11.65 -2.54
C VAL A 210 11.80 10.38 -1.89
N GLU A 211 11.84 10.35 -0.55
CA GLU A 211 12.24 9.20 0.24
C GLU A 211 11.21 8.06 0.12
N GLU A 212 9.90 8.35 0.06
CA GLU A 212 8.86 7.32 -0.04
C GLU A 212 7.68 7.76 -0.91
N ALA A 213 7.13 6.83 -1.69
CA ALA A 213 5.95 7.11 -2.49
C ALA A 213 4.98 5.93 -2.53
N SER A 214 3.75 6.16 -2.07
CA SER A 214 2.62 5.27 -2.34
C SER A 214 1.96 5.71 -3.63
N TYR A 215 1.41 4.77 -4.40
CA TYR A 215 0.83 5.11 -5.69
C TYR A 215 -0.31 4.20 -6.07
N ASN A 216 -1.25 4.73 -6.85
CA ASN A 216 -2.39 3.99 -7.34
C ASN A 216 -2.57 4.17 -8.86
N TYR A 217 -2.54 3.08 -9.60
CA TYR A 217 -2.86 3.07 -11.03
C TYR A 217 -4.38 3.15 -11.22
N LEU A 218 -4.88 4.32 -11.62
CA LEU A 218 -6.31 4.54 -11.80
C LEU A 218 -6.80 4.20 -13.20
N LYS A 219 -6.05 4.55 -14.25
CA LYS A 219 -6.52 4.49 -15.66
C LYS A 219 -5.68 3.59 -16.57
N MET A 220 -4.57 3.08 -16.04
CA MET A 220 -3.64 2.24 -16.77
C MET A 220 -3.71 0.81 -16.28
N VAL A 221 -3.81 -0.13 -17.22
CA VAL A 221 -3.48 -1.53 -16.99
C VAL A 221 -2.11 -1.81 -17.59
N ASP A 222 -1.17 -2.28 -16.78
CA ASP A 222 0.11 -2.85 -17.19
C ASP A 222 0.98 -2.00 -18.15
N PRO A 223 1.88 -1.15 -17.61
CA PRO A 223 2.97 -0.54 -18.35
C PRO A 223 4.08 -1.57 -18.56
N SER A 224 3.82 -2.52 -19.45
CA SER A 224 4.57 -3.76 -19.74
C SER A 224 6.05 -3.62 -20.13
N HIS A 225 6.66 -2.46 -19.92
CA HIS A 225 8.12 -2.32 -20.04
C HIS A 225 8.77 -2.30 -18.67
N HIS A 226 8.16 -1.66 -17.66
CA HIS A 226 8.56 -1.76 -16.26
C HIS A 226 7.40 -1.21 -15.40
N PRO A 227 6.51 -1.98 -14.76
CA PRO A 227 5.58 -1.46 -13.74
C PRO A 227 6.30 -1.27 -12.40
N LEU A 228 5.92 -0.26 -11.62
CA LEU A 228 6.15 -0.35 -10.17
C LEU A 228 5.22 -1.44 -9.61
N PRO A 229 5.67 -2.27 -8.66
CA PRO A 229 4.96 -3.47 -8.22
C PRO A 229 3.60 -3.17 -7.58
N GLN A 230 2.59 -3.97 -7.90
CA GLN A 230 1.26 -3.85 -7.31
C GLN A 230 1.15 -4.76 -6.09
N HIS A 231 0.73 -4.18 -4.97
CA HIS A 231 0.71 -4.84 -3.67
C HIS A 231 -0.70 -5.00 -3.11
N VAL A 232 -1.62 -4.07 -3.40
CA VAL A 232 -3.01 -4.15 -2.93
C VAL A 232 -3.94 -3.75 -4.07
N PRO A 233 -4.71 -4.66 -4.68
CA PRO A 233 -5.72 -4.29 -5.67
C PRO A 233 -6.89 -3.56 -5.01
N THR A 234 -7.47 -2.59 -5.71
CA THR A 234 -8.72 -1.92 -5.32
C THR A 234 -9.76 -2.14 -6.42
N ILE A 235 -10.91 -2.71 -6.09
CA ILE A 235 -11.91 -3.09 -7.08
C ILE A 235 -13.24 -2.46 -6.66
N ILE A 236 -13.85 -1.71 -7.57
CA ILE A 236 -15.17 -1.12 -7.39
C ILE A 236 -16.15 -1.94 -8.21
N TYR A 237 -16.99 -2.72 -7.56
CA TYR A 237 -17.96 -3.61 -8.17
C TYR A 237 -19.38 -3.28 -7.70
N ASN A 238 -19.71 -3.54 -6.43
CA ASN A 238 -21.02 -3.22 -5.86
C ASN A 238 -21.10 -1.77 -5.34
N ALA A 239 -19.96 -1.19 -4.99
CA ALA A 239 -19.89 0.09 -4.33
C ALA A 239 -20.34 1.23 -5.23
N SER A 240 -21.10 2.16 -4.66
CA SER A 240 -21.56 3.37 -5.37
C SER A 240 -21.24 4.62 -4.57
N TYR A 241 -20.59 5.58 -5.23
CA TYR A 241 -20.24 6.84 -4.59
C TYR A 241 -21.51 7.66 -4.29
N ARG A 242 -21.73 7.96 -3.00
CA ARG A 242 -22.79 8.79 -2.47
C ARG A 242 -22.17 9.79 -1.49
N PRO A 243 -21.87 11.02 -1.92
CA PRO A 243 -21.16 11.98 -1.08
C PRO A 243 -22.04 12.40 0.10
N VAL A 244 -21.63 12.01 1.31
CA VAL A 244 -22.18 12.43 2.60
C VAL A 244 -21.42 13.66 3.10
N SER A 245 -20.09 13.66 2.98
CA SER A 245 -19.21 14.79 3.32
C SER A 245 -18.16 15.01 2.24
N ARG A 246 -17.77 16.27 2.00
CA ARG A 246 -16.64 16.63 1.13
C ARG A 246 -15.48 17.25 1.91
N ASP A 247 -15.69 17.52 3.19
CA ASP A 247 -14.68 18.10 4.05
C ASP A 247 -13.76 17.00 4.59
N PRO A 248 -12.46 17.27 4.76
CA PRO A 248 -11.54 16.33 5.38
C PRO A 248 -12.04 15.94 6.78
N ASP A 249 -12.05 14.65 7.09
CA ASP A 249 -12.39 14.19 8.43
C ASP A 249 -11.15 14.32 9.34
N PRO A 250 -11.16 15.23 10.33
CA PRO A 250 -10.00 15.46 11.19
C PRO A 250 -9.63 14.24 12.03
N ASP A 251 -10.60 13.38 12.37
CA ASP A 251 -10.34 12.17 13.17
C ASP A 251 -9.67 11.09 12.31
N VAL A 252 -10.01 11.01 11.01
CA VAL A 252 -9.34 10.14 10.03
C VAL A 252 -7.91 10.61 9.79
N LEU A 253 -7.69 11.91 9.58
CA LEU A 253 -6.36 12.50 9.42
C LEU A 253 -5.49 12.27 10.67
N GLU A 254 -6.06 12.45 11.86
CA GLU A 254 -5.36 12.19 13.12
C GLU A 254 -4.99 10.71 13.27
N PHE A 255 -5.90 9.78 12.94
CA PHE A 255 -5.61 8.35 12.93
C PHE A 255 -4.48 8.02 11.96
N GLN A 256 -4.53 8.58 10.75
CA GLN A 256 -3.50 8.38 9.73
C GLN A 256 -2.14 8.88 10.22
N LEU A 257 -2.04 10.14 10.62
CA LEU A 257 -0.79 10.75 11.08
C LEU A 257 -0.21 10.02 12.30
N TYR A 258 -1.06 9.60 13.24
CA TYR A 258 -0.65 8.74 14.35
C TYR A 258 -0.08 7.41 13.85
N GLY A 259 -0.80 6.73 12.95
CA GLY A 259 -0.37 5.45 12.38
C GLY A 259 0.97 5.59 11.67
N LEU A 260 1.15 6.61 10.84
CA LEU A 260 2.39 6.87 10.11
C LEU A 260 3.57 7.20 11.04
N ALA A 261 3.30 7.79 12.21
CA ALA A 261 4.33 8.04 13.22
C ALA A 261 4.81 6.77 13.95
N LEU A 262 3.98 5.71 13.96
CA LEU A 262 4.44 4.40 14.40
C LEU A 262 5.51 3.88 13.44
N ARG A 263 6.55 3.27 14.01
CA ARG A 263 7.64 2.59 13.30
C ARG A 263 7.60 1.10 13.60
N PRO A 264 6.68 0.34 12.99
CA PRO A 264 6.58 -1.08 13.27
C PRO A 264 7.86 -1.79 12.83
N VAL A 265 8.28 -2.78 13.62
CA VAL A 265 9.39 -3.67 13.28
C VAL A 265 8.82 -5.02 12.89
N VAL A 266 9.09 -5.43 11.66
CA VAL A 266 8.68 -6.74 11.13
C VAL A 266 9.90 -7.64 11.14
N SER A 267 9.81 -8.77 11.85
CA SER A 267 10.90 -9.73 11.95
C SER A 267 11.00 -10.59 10.69
N GLU A 268 12.20 -11.06 10.34
CA GLU A 268 12.40 -11.97 9.20
C GLU A 268 11.52 -13.24 9.26
N PRO A 269 11.34 -13.92 10.42
CA PRO A 269 10.43 -15.06 10.49
C PRO A 269 9.00 -14.68 10.11
N MET A 270 8.56 -13.48 10.47
CA MET A 270 7.23 -12.98 10.12
C MET A 270 7.11 -12.68 8.63
N LEU A 271 8.14 -12.10 8.00
CA LEU A 271 8.17 -11.91 6.54
C LEU A 271 8.03 -13.24 5.79
N VAL A 272 8.72 -14.30 6.25
CA VAL A 272 8.60 -15.65 5.67
C VAL A 272 7.18 -16.22 5.85
N GLN A 273 6.52 -15.93 6.97
CA GLN A 273 5.12 -16.34 7.17
C GLN A 273 4.16 -15.60 6.23
N ILE A 274 4.35 -14.29 6.06
CA ILE A 274 3.55 -13.47 5.14
C ILE A 274 3.76 -13.93 3.70
N GLU A 275 5.00 -14.19 3.28
CA GLU A 275 5.31 -14.69 1.94
C GLU A 275 4.59 -16.01 1.67
N LYS A 276 4.64 -16.95 2.61
CA LYS A 276 3.91 -18.22 2.50
C LYS A 276 2.40 -18.02 2.45
N MET A 277 1.86 -17.11 3.27
CA MET A 277 0.43 -16.80 3.28
C MET A 277 -0.01 -16.21 1.94
N MET A 278 0.71 -15.20 1.44
CA MET A 278 0.40 -14.51 0.19
C MET A 278 0.58 -15.45 -1.00
N GLY A 279 1.62 -16.28 -1.03
CA GLY A 279 1.79 -17.34 -2.02
C GLY A 279 0.62 -18.31 -2.03
N SER A 280 0.20 -18.80 -0.85
CA SER A 280 -0.99 -19.67 -0.73
C SER A 280 -2.26 -18.98 -1.23
N ILE A 281 -2.45 -17.70 -0.92
CA ILE A 281 -3.60 -16.91 -1.39
C ILE A 281 -3.59 -16.78 -2.91
N LEU A 282 -2.43 -16.49 -3.52
CA LEU A 282 -2.31 -16.38 -4.96
C LEU A 282 -2.57 -17.72 -5.66
N GLU A 283 -2.02 -18.82 -5.16
CA GLU A 283 -2.29 -20.15 -5.74
C GLU A 283 -3.78 -20.55 -5.59
N GLU A 284 -4.44 -20.14 -4.50
CA GLU A 284 -5.87 -20.36 -4.30
C GLU A 284 -6.74 -19.49 -5.21
N SER A 285 -6.28 -18.27 -5.51
CA SER A 285 -7.01 -17.27 -6.30
C SER A 285 -6.81 -17.48 -7.81
N ASP A 286 -5.59 -17.84 -8.21
CA ASP A 286 -5.20 -18.15 -9.58
C ASP A 286 -4.42 -19.47 -9.63
N PRO A 287 -5.10 -20.60 -9.91
CA PRO A 287 -4.49 -21.91 -10.02
C PRO A 287 -3.38 -21.99 -11.06
N SER A 288 -3.34 -21.09 -12.05
CA SER A 288 -2.27 -21.09 -13.05
C SER A 288 -0.91 -20.76 -12.46
N LEU A 289 -0.89 -20.06 -11.32
CA LEU A 289 0.31 -19.70 -10.58
C LEU A 289 0.81 -20.84 -9.68
N ALA A 290 0.05 -21.94 -9.56
CA ALA A 290 0.40 -23.05 -8.67
C ALA A 290 1.71 -23.73 -9.09
N GLY A 291 2.59 -23.96 -8.10
CA GLY A 291 3.89 -24.59 -8.34
C GLY A 291 4.94 -23.66 -8.98
N TYR A 292 4.58 -22.41 -9.30
CA TYR A 292 5.57 -21.38 -9.61
C TYR A 292 6.10 -20.76 -8.33
N ASN A 293 7.39 -20.47 -8.30
CA ASN A 293 7.95 -19.61 -7.27
C ASN A 293 7.61 -18.15 -7.60
N ILE A 294 6.43 -17.70 -7.17
CA ILE A 294 6.00 -16.31 -7.34
C ILE A 294 6.91 -15.46 -6.45
N SER A 295 7.91 -14.81 -7.04
CA SER A 295 8.75 -13.89 -6.30
C SER A 295 7.93 -12.68 -5.89
N PHE A 296 7.62 -12.57 -4.61
CA PHE A 296 7.16 -11.31 -4.06
C PHE A 296 8.34 -10.37 -3.90
N ASP A 297 8.11 -9.10 -4.17
CA ASP A 297 9.00 -8.06 -3.69
C ASP A 297 8.96 -8.12 -2.15
N GLN A 298 10.05 -8.53 -1.51
CA GLN A 298 10.13 -8.65 -0.04
C GLN A 298 9.83 -7.31 0.64
N ASP A 299 10.16 -6.20 -0.03
CA ASP A 299 9.86 -4.86 0.44
C ASP A 299 8.36 -4.60 0.43
N ALA A 300 7.62 -5.17 -0.53
CA ALA A 300 6.17 -5.08 -0.59
C ALA A 300 5.49 -5.79 0.57
N LEU A 301 5.93 -7.01 0.88
CA LEU A 301 5.38 -7.80 1.99
C LEU A 301 5.63 -7.10 3.33
N ALA A 302 6.84 -6.55 3.51
CA ALA A 302 7.16 -5.74 4.67
C ALA A 302 6.25 -4.50 4.75
N LYS A 303 6.04 -3.78 3.63
CA LYS A 303 5.16 -2.59 3.57
C LYS A 303 3.72 -2.90 3.95
N ILE A 304 3.16 -4.01 3.45
CA ILE A 304 1.83 -4.50 3.84
C ILE A 304 1.79 -4.80 5.35
N ALA A 305 2.78 -5.53 5.86
CA ALA A 305 2.88 -5.88 7.27
C ALA A 305 2.88 -4.65 8.18
N MET A 306 3.66 -3.63 7.83
CA MET A 306 3.73 -2.40 8.62
C MET A 306 2.46 -1.57 8.50
N ALA A 307 1.82 -1.53 7.33
CA ALA A 307 0.51 -0.89 7.18
C ALA A 307 -0.55 -1.56 8.06
N LEU A 308 -0.55 -2.90 8.15
CA LEU A 308 -1.40 -3.64 9.09
C LEU A 308 -1.07 -3.27 10.54
N CYS A 309 0.21 -3.29 10.94
CA CYS A 309 0.62 -2.85 12.27
C CYS A 309 0.03 -1.49 12.63
N ARG A 310 0.04 -0.53 11.69
CA ARG A 310 -0.53 0.80 11.90
C ARG A 310 -2.03 0.83 12.00
N LEU A 311 -2.71 0.07 11.15
CA LEU A 311 -4.16 -0.08 11.19
C LEU A 311 -4.63 -0.58 12.56
N TYR A 312 -3.88 -1.52 13.14
CA TYR A 312 -4.14 -2.05 14.48
C TYR A 312 -3.41 -1.29 15.60
N ARG A 313 -2.68 -0.23 15.27
CA ARG A 313 -1.89 0.63 16.18
C ARG A 313 -0.90 -0.16 17.06
N ARG A 314 -0.23 -1.14 16.46
CA ARG A 314 0.82 -1.97 17.05
C ARG A 314 2.18 -1.62 16.46
N ASP A 315 3.23 -1.85 17.24
CA ASP A 315 4.63 -1.72 16.84
C ASP A 315 5.20 -3.03 16.24
N ARG A 316 4.46 -4.13 16.35
CA ARG A 316 4.85 -5.45 15.86
C ARG A 316 3.64 -6.16 15.27
N LEU A 317 3.89 -6.98 14.25
CA LEU A 317 2.88 -7.87 13.71
C LEU A 317 2.86 -9.16 14.53
N ASP A 318 1.66 -9.61 14.91
CA ASP A 318 1.45 -10.91 15.54
C ASP A 318 0.67 -11.86 14.61
N GLU A 319 0.62 -13.14 15.00
CA GLU A 319 -0.03 -14.19 14.20
C GLU A 319 -1.54 -13.99 14.10
N ASP A 320 -2.17 -13.38 15.10
CA ASP A 320 -3.62 -13.12 15.11
C ASP A 320 -3.98 -12.06 14.06
N MET A 321 -3.21 -10.97 13.99
CA MET A 321 -3.34 -9.94 12.95
C MET A 321 -3.13 -10.51 11.55
N LEU A 322 -2.14 -11.40 11.38
CA LEU A 322 -1.89 -12.07 10.11
C LEU A 322 -3.05 -13.00 9.72
N SER A 323 -3.56 -13.76 10.69
CA SER A 323 -4.70 -14.67 10.50
C SER A 323 -5.97 -13.92 10.09
N GLN A 324 -6.26 -12.79 10.73
CA GLN A 324 -7.40 -11.93 10.38
C GLN A 324 -7.26 -11.35 8.97
N SER A 325 -6.07 -10.83 8.63
CA SER A 325 -5.81 -10.24 7.32
C SER A 325 -5.78 -11.28 6.18
N ARG A 326 -5.51 -12.56 6.48
CA ARG A 326 -5.53 -13.64 5.48
C ARG A 326 -6.85 -13.70 4.72
N GLN A 327 -7.98 -13.61 5.41
CA GLN A 327 -9.30 -13.66 4.76
C GLN A 327 -9.48 -12.46 3.82
N TRP A 328 -9.08 -11.27 4.26
CA TRP A 328 -9.20 -10.04 3.48
C TRP A 328 -8.38 -10.09 2.19
N PHE A 329 -7.11 -10.47 2.30
CA PHE A 329 -6.26 -10.64 1.12
C PHE A 329 -6.79 -11.74 0.21
N ARG A 330 -7.27 -12.85 0.78
CA ARG A 330 -7.85 -13.93 -0.03
C ARG A 330 -9.03 -13.44 -0.86
N GLU A 331 -9.94 -12.65 -0.29
CA GLU A 331 -11.08 -12.09 -1.02
C GLU A 331 -10.62 -11.08 -2.08
N LEU A 332 -9.78 -10.11 -1.70
CA LEU A 332 -9.22 -9.10 -2.62
C LEU A 332 -8.51 -9.71 -3.83
N TYR A 333 -7.63 -10.69 -3.61
CA TYR A 333 -6.86 -11.32 -4.68
C TYR A 333 -7.68 -12.28 -5.53
N ARG A 334 -8.74 -12.87 -5.01
CA ARG A 334 -9.70 -13.66 -5.81
C ARG A 334 -10.39 -12.79 -6.85
N PHE A 335 -10.99 -11.67 -6.42
CA PHE A 335 -11.62 -10.73 -7.35
C PHE A 335 -10.61 -10.18 -8.37
N PHE A 336 -9.39 -9.89 -7.93
CA PHE A 336 -8.33 -9.41 -8.83
C PHE A 336 -7.87 -10.47 -9.84
N ALA A 337 -7.72 -11.73 -9.42
CA ALA A 337 -7.35 -12.83 -10.32
C ALA A 337 -8.41 -13.04 -11.41
N ASP A 338 -9.69 -13.05 -11.03
CA ASP A 338 -10.81 -13.15 -11.97
C ASP A 338 -10.81 -12.00 -12.98
N LEU A 339 -10.58 -10.78 -12.52
CA LEU A 339 -10.42 -9.60 -13.37
C LEU A 339 -9.27 -9.76 -14.38
N ARG A 340 -8.10 -10.12 -13.87
CA ARG A 340 -6.88 -10.28 -14.67
C ARG A 340 -7.03 -11.34 -15.75
N ILE A 341 -7.61 -12.48 -15.41
CA ILE A 341 -7.72 -13.63 -16.31
C ILE A 341 -8.73 -13.37 -17.42
N ASN A 342 -9.85 -12.72 -17.10
CA ASN A 342 -11.01 -12.71 -18.00
C ASN A 342 -11.25 -11.37 -18.70
N TYR A 343 -10.83 -10.25 -18.10
CA TYR A 343 -11.34 -8.92 -18.49
C TYR A 343 -10.22 -7.92 -18.81
N VAL A 344 -9.08 -8.07 -18.16
CA VAL A 344 -8.03 -7.06 -18.17
C VAL A 344 -6.90 -7.48 -19.12
N ARG A 345 -6.71 -6.71 -20.20
CA ARG A 345 -5.58 -6.89 -21.12
C ARG A 345 -4.45 -5.91 -20.79
N PRO A 346 -3.18 -6.30 -20.97
CA PRO A 346 -2.06 -5.36 -20.89
C PRO A 346 -2.29 -4.12 -21.76
N GLY A 347 -2.07 -2.93 -21.20
CA GLY A 347 -2.33 -1.64 -21.85
C GLY A 347 -3.81 -1.23 -21.96
N GLY A 348 -4.73 -2.03 -21.41
CA GLY A 348 -6.18 -1.81 -21.48
C GLY A 348 -6.70 -0.76 -20.50
N SER A 349 -8.02 -0.48 -20.58
CA SER A 349 -8.70 0.38 -19.62
C SER A 349 -8.90 -0.35 -18.28
N SER A 350 -8.73 0.38 -17.18
CA SER A 350 -9.14 -0.06 -15.84
C SER A 350 -10.66 0.00 -15.61
N ARG A 351 -11.38 0.69 -16.51
CA ARG A 351 -12.83 0.63 -16.59
C ARG A 351 -13.21 -0.51 -17.50
N VAL A 352 -13.97 -1.44 -16.95
CA VAL A 352 -14.42 -2.62 -17.66
C VAL A 352 -15.89 -2.39 -18.04
N GLY A 353 -16.26 -2.71 -19.28
CA GLY A 353 -17.61 -2.47 -19.83
C GLY A 353 -18.73 -3.22 -19.11
N ASP A 354 -19.98 -2.81 -19.34
CA ASP A 354 -21.16 -3.39 -18.69
C ASP A 354 -21.35 -4.88 -19.00
N GLU A 355 -20.79 -5.34 -20.12
CA GLU A 355 -20.76 -6.76 -20.53
C GLU A 355 -19.95 -7.66 -19.58
N TYR A 356 -19.23 -7.07 -18.62
CA TYR A 356 -18.37 -7.75 -17.65
C TYR A 356 -18.87 -7.62 -16.20
N ARG A 357 -20.09 -7.10 -15.98
CA ARG A 357 -20.77 -6.91 -14.67
C ARG A 357 -21.08 -8.19 -13.89
N ALA A 358 -20.52 -9.32 -14.29
CA ALA A 358 -20.70 -10.58 -13.61
C ALA A 358 -19.29 -11.09 -13.24
N PRO A 359 -18.85 -11.05 -11.96
CA PRO A 359 -17.67 -11.75 -11.49
C PRO A 359 -17.98 -13.23 -11.61
N TYR A 360 -17.62 -13.82 -12.75
CA TYR A 360 -18.02 -15.17 -13.11
C TYR A 360 -16.81 -15.98 -13.58
N GLY A 361 -16.00 -16.36 -12.60
CA GLY A 361 -15.33 -17.66 -12.55
C GLY A 361 -16.03 -18.63 -11.58
N HIS A 362 -16.53 -18.12 -10.44
CA HIS A 362 -16.88 -18.96 -9.29
C HIS A 362 -18.34 -19.45 -9.20
N GLU A 363 -19.34 -18.74 -9.73
CA GLU A 363 -20.75 -19.17 -9.62
C GLU A 363 -21.08 -20.45 -10.40
N ARG A 364 -20.19 -20.91 -11.30
CA ARG A 364 -20.30 -22.21 -12.00
C ARG A 364 -19.32 -23.27 -11.50
N GLN A 365 -18.49 -22.94 -10.50
CA GLN A 365 -17.53 -23.87 -9.95
C GLN A 365 -18.18 -24.67 -8.82
N GLY A 366 -18.01 -25.99 -8.88
CA GLY A 366 -18.29 -26.85 -7.75
C GLY A 366 -17.32 -26.59 -6.59
N PRO A 367 -17.64 -27.11 -5.40
CA PRO A 367 -16.91 -26.82 -4.15
C PRO A 367 -15.42 -27.16 -4.19
N HIS A 368 -15.00 -28.07 -5.08
CA HIS A 368 -13.63 -28.60 -5.16
C HIS A 368 -12.92 -28.31 -6.49
N ASP A 369 -13.56 -27.57 -7.40
CA ASP A 369 -13.06 -27.39 -8.76
C ASP A 369 -11.71 -26.64 -8.76
N MET A 370 -11.54 -25.62 -7.91
CA MET A 370 -10.28 -24.88 -7.77
C MET A 370 -9.16 -25.72 -7.16
N GLU A 371 -9.49 -26.62 -6.23
CA GLU A 371 -8.51 -27.48 -5.57
C GLU A 371 -7.97 -28.52 -6.55
N VAL A 372 -8.87 -29.09 -7.37
CA VAL A 372 -8.50 -30.01 -8.46
C VAL A 372 -7.70 -29.29 -9.54
N LEU A 373 -8.14 -28.11 -9.98
CA LEU A 373 -7.44 -27.33 -11.00
C LEU A 373 -6.03 -26.92 -10.54
N ARG A 374 -5.87 -26.52 -9.28
CA ARG A 374 -4.57 -26.17 -8.69
C ARG A 374 -3.59 -27.33 -8.70
N GLU A 375 -4.02 -28.53 -8.29
CA GLU A 375 -3.13 -29.71 -8.31
C GLU A 375 -2.79 -30.17 -9.73
N ILE A 376 -3.70 -29.98 -10.70
CA ILE A 376 -3.39 -30.21 -12.12
C ILE A 376 -2.29 -29.24 -12.59
N HIS A 377 -2.42 -27.94 -12.28
CA HIS A 377 -1.38 -26.96 -12.59
C HIS A 377 -0.06 -27.25 -11.90
N ARG A 378 -0.06 -27.57 -10.59
CA ARG A 378 1.17 -27.91 -9.85
C ARG A 378 1.88 -29.13 -10.46
N GLY A 379 1.13 -30.17 -10.83
CA GLY A 379 1.70 -31.35 -11.49
C GLY A 379 2.38 -31.02 -12.83
N VAL A 380 1.85 -30.06 -13.60
CA VAL A 380 2.47 -29.62 -14.85
C VAL A 380 3.65 -28.66 -14.60
N ASN A 381 3.46 -27.65 -13.77
CA ASN A 381 4.40 -26.54 -13.58
C ASN A 381 5.61 -26.93 -12.71
N GLU A 382 5.38 -27.59 -11.57
CA GLU A 382 6.43 -27.91 -10.59
C GLU A 382 7.10 -29.25 -10.91
N VAL A 383 6.31 -30.26 -11.28
CA VAL A 383 6.81 -31.63 -11.54
C VAL A 383 7.22 -31.81 -13.00
N GLY A 384 6.78 -30.92 -13.91
CA GLY A 384 7.10 -31.01 -15.34
C GLY A 384 6.34 -32.10 -16.07
N LEU A 385 5.15 -32.51 -15.58
CA LEU A 385 4.34 -33.53 -16.24
C LEU A 385 3.62 -32.94 -17.47
N ASP A 386 3.57 -33.69 -18.56
CA ASP A 386 2.73 -33.32 -19.71
C ASP A 386 1.23 -33.44 -19.40
N TYR A 387 0.87 -34.45 -18.60
CA TYR A 387 -0.48 -34.72 -18.10
C TYR A 387 -0.42 -35.28 -16.68
N VAL A 388 -1.37 -34.88 -15.84
CA VAL A 388 -1.58 -35.36 -14.48
C VAL A 388 -2.62 -36.48 -14.48
N SER A 389 -2.31 -37.60 -13.83
CA SER A 389 -3.21 -38.75 -13.79
C SER A 389 -4.27 -38.64 -12.69
N PHE A 390 -5.43 -39.25 -12.90
CA PHE A 390 -6.49 -39.35 -11.89
C PHE A 390 -6.01 -39.99 -10.58
N THR A 391 -5.17 -41.02 -10.68
CA THR A 391 -4.53 -41.66 -9.51
C THR A 391 -3.57 -40.70 -8.79
N GLY A 392 -2.84 -39.86 -9.53
CA GLY A 392 -2.02 -38.78 -9.00
C GLY A 392 -2.86 -37.74 -8.24
N LEU A 393 -3.96 -37.27 -8.82
CA LEU A 393 -4.90 -36.33 -8.18
C LEU A 393 -5.50 -36.92 -6.90
N LYS A 394 -5.98 -38.17 -6.95
CA LYS A 394 -6.48 -38.88 -5.76
C LYS A 394 -5.45 -38.97 -4.65
N LYS A 395 -4.17 -39.17 -5.00
CA LYS A 395 -3.08 -39.24 -4.01
C LYS A 395 -2.81 -37.86 -3.40
N ALA A 396 -2.78 -36.81 -4.21
CA ALA A 396 -2.52 -35.44 -3.77
C ALA A 396 -3.66 -34.88 -2.90
N LEU A 397 -4.92 -35.12 -3.27
CA LEU A 397 -6.10 -34.56 -2.61
C LEU A 397 -6.74 -35.46 -1.56
N ARG A 398 -6.15 -36.64 -1.26
CA ARG A 398 -6.74 -37.71 -0.44
C ARG A 398 -7.37 -37.28 0.90
N ARG A 399 -6.88 -36.21 1.51
CA ARG A 399 -7.34 -35.70 2.82
C ARG A 399 -8.38 -34.57 2.73
N LYS A 400 -8.63 -34.05 1.53
CA LYS A 400 -9.44 -32.85 1.28
C LYS A 400 -10.67 -33.14 0.43
N VAL A 401 -10.54 -34.03 -0.55
CA VAL A 401 -11.57 -34.29 -1.56
C VAL A 401 -11.66 -35.79 -1.83
N THR A 402 -12.88 -36.31 -1.91
CA THR A 402 -13.15 -37.72 -2.23
C THR A 402 -12.94 -38.00 -3.71
N ALA A 403 -12.82 -39.29 -4.07
CA ALA A 403 -12.59 -39.68 -5.47
C ALA A 403 -13.75 -39.28 -6.40
N ASP A 404 -14.98 -39.31 -5.91
CA ASP A 404 -16.17 -38.98 -6.70
C ASP A 404 -16.30 -37.46 -6.88
N GLU A 405 -16.04 -36.68 -5.83
CA GLU A 405 -15.96 -35.22 -5.92
C GLU A 405 -14.86 -34.74 -6.88
N ILE A 406 -13.73 -35.45 -6.95
CA ILE A 406 -12.67 -35.16 -7.94
C ILE A 406 -13.20 -35.41 -9.37
N ARG A 407 -13.94 -36.50 -9.61
CA ARG A 407 -14.53 -36.79 -10.94
C ARG A 407 -15.57 -35.76 -11.35
N ASP A 408 -16.43 -35.37 -10.42
CA ASP A 408 -17.44 -34.34 -10.66
C ASP A 408 -16.79 -33.00 -11.02
N SER A 409 -15.70 -32.66 -10.31
CA SER A 409 -14.91 -31.46 -10.57
C SER A 409 -14.22 -31.51 -11.93
N ILE A 410 -13.58 -32.63 -12.28
CA ILE A 410 -12.98 -32.84 -13.61
C ILE A 410 -14.03 -32.67 -14.71
N THR A 411 -15.21 -33.26 -14.53
CA THR A 411 -16.29 -33.18 -15.52
C THR A 411 -16.69 -31.72 -15.76
N ARG A 412 -16.90 -30.94 -14.69
CA ARG A 412 -17.20 -29.50 -14.79
C ARG A 412 -16.04 -28.71 -15.41
N LEU A 413 -14.80 -28.97 -15.01
CA LEU A 413 -13.62 -28.28 -15.53
C LEU A 413 -13.37 -28.56 -17.02
N VAL A 414 -13.63 -29.79 -17.48
CA VAL A 414 -13.58 -30.15 -18.92
C VAL A 414 -14.70 -29.45 -19.68
N GLN A 415 -15.94 -29.53 -19.19
CA GLN A 415 -17.08 -28.85 -19.82
C GLN A 415 -16.91 -27.33 -19.87
N GLY A 416 -16.31 -26.74 -18.83
CA GLY A 416 -15.96 -25.33 -18.75
C GLY A 416 -14.71 -24.93 -19.54
N GLY A 417 -14.02 -25.89 -20.18
CA GLY A 417 -12.84 -25.63 -20.99
C GLY A 417 -11.62 -25.13 -20.19
N ALA A 418 -11.53 -25.47 -18.90
CA ALA A 418 -10.38 -25.15 -18.06
C ALA A 418 -9.25 -26.19 -18.21
N ILE A 419 -9.60 -27.45 -18.47
CA ILE A 419 -8.65 -28.56 -18.62
C ILE A 419 -8.96 -29.41 -19.85
N ILE A 420 -7.93 -30.06 -20.39
CA ILE A 420 -8.01 -31.04 -21.47
C ILE A 420 -7.91 -32.43 -20.86
N SER A 421 -8.84 -33.31 -21.22
CA SER A 421 -8.86 -34.72 -20.80
C SER A 421 -8.38 -35.64 -21.94
N LYS A 422 -7.70 -36.74 -21.58
CA LYS A 422 -7.28 -37.83 -22.47
C LYS A 422 -7.46 -39.18 -21.77
N GLU A 423 -7.48 -40.25 -22.57
CA GLU A 423 -7.49 -41.65 -22.11
C GLU A 423 -8.69 -41.99 -21.21
N ASN A 424 -9.90 -41.70 -21.71
CA ASN A 424 -11.17 -41.93 -21.00
C ASN A 424 -11.18 -41.27 -19.61
N ASP A 425 -10.84 -39.97 -19.55
CA ASP A 425 -10.82 -39.19 -18.31
C ASP A 425 -9.87 -39.75 -17.24
N ASN A 426 -8.67 -40.16 -17.66
CA ASN A 426 -7.61 -40.57 -16.72
C ASN A 426 -6.40 -39.65 -16.72
N LEU A 427 -6.20 -38.84 -17.76
CA LEU A 427 -5.08 -37.92 -17.89
C LEU A 427 -5.58 -36.51 -18.17
N PHE A 428 -5.06 -35.53 -17.43
CA PHE A 428 -5.53 -34.15 -17.46
C PHE A 428 -4.39 -33.15 -17.58
N ARG A 429 -4.62 -32.06 -18.30
CA ARG A 429 -3.70 -30.92 -18.30
C ARG A 429 -4.48 -29.61 -18.40
N PRO A 430 -3.93 -28.48 -17.93
CA PRO A 430 -4.56 -27.19 -18.11
C PRO A 430 -4.69 -26.80 -19.58
N VAL A 431 -5.76 -26.08 -19.92
CA VAL A 431 -5.83 -25.35 -21.20
C VAL A 431 -4.89 -24.15 -21.11
N ARG A 432 -3.92 -24.06 -22.02
CA ARG A 432 -3.07 -22.87 -22.15
C ARG A 432 -3.91 -21.72 -22.70
N ARG A 433 -4.49 -20.90 -21.82
CA ARG A 433 -5.03 -19.58 -22.22
C ARG A 433 -3.85 -18.67 -22.50
N TYR A 434 -3.92 -17.90 -23.58
CA TYR A 434 -2.87 -17.02 -24.11
C TYR A 434 -1.90 -16.51 -23.03
N GLU A 435 -0.70 -17.09 -22.97
CA GLU A 435 0.44 -16.45 -22.36
C GLU A 435 0.78 -15.25 -23.24
N THR A 436 0.62 -14.03 -22.72
CA THR A 436 1.34 -12.89 -23.27
C THR A 436 2.81 -13.27 -23.14
N ARG A 437 3.47 -13.55 -24.27
CA ARG A 437 4.90 -13.87 -24.37
C ARG A 437 5.72 -12.85 -23.57
N LEU A 438 6.07 -13.17 -22.34
CA LEU A 438 7.01 -12.42 -21.51
C LEU A 438 8.39 -13.11 -21.45
N ALA A 439 8.55 -14.29 -22.06
CA ALA A 439 9.79 -15.06 -22.01
C ALA A 439 10.60 -15.14 -23.33
N ASP A 440 10.02 -14.84 -24.50
CA ASP A 440 10.67 -15.16 -25.79
C ASP A 440 11.36 -14.00 -26.52
N ARG A 441 11.66 -12.87 -25.86
CA ARG A 441 12.45 -11.77 -26.48
C ARG A 441 13.75 -11.46 -25.75
N LYS A 442 14.45 -12.51 -25.30
CA LYS A 442 15.89 -12.44 -24.97
C LYS A 442 16.81 -13.03 -26.03
N ALA A 443 16.26 -13.45 -27.17
CA ALA A 443 17.03 -13.74 -28.37
C ALA A 443 16.50 -12.84 -29.48
N GLU A 444 17.40 -12.13 -30.17
CA GLU A 444 17.18 -11.20 -31.28
C GLU A 444 16.84 -9.74 -30.91
N LEU A 445 17.82 -9.04 -30.31
CA LEU A 445 18.61 -7.96 -30.96
C LEU A 445 19.55 -7.29 -29.95
#